data_AF-A0A956P8P4-F1
#
_entry.id   AF-A0A956P8P4-F1
#
_cell.length_a   1.000
_cell.length_b   1.000
_cell.length_c   1.000
_cell.angle_alpha   90.00
_cell.angle_beta   90.00
_cell.angle_gamma   90.00
#
_symmetry.space_group_name_H-M   'P 1'
#
loop_
_entity.id
_entity.type
_entity.pdbx_description
1 polymer ?
#
loop_
_entity_poly.entity_id
_entity_poly.type
_entity_poly.pdbx_seq_one_letter_code
_entity_poly.pdbx_strand_id
1 'polypeptide(L)'
;MAERVGIERIGVYAPPWRLGPEHFERAWGTRVRATRAVAGHDEDTLTMALEAAGVAGAEAERERIDGLYFAATRAPYAEKGAAATIATALDLRGDLFAGDFVGTLRGGTQALRAAWDAVRAGSARAVLVATSDLRLVEPGNATETTLGDGAAAVVVGTHDPLAEIVASHSTVEDFADNWRLDGETYLREADAKFIGEYGYPRILGEAIDALLAKAGVTKDAVAQVAVCAPDVRGHALLEKRLGFDANRVSGTEALARLGYTGNAAEFIALVDALSKARAGEWVVLAGFGSGADAFLLRATDAVERRRAELDLANVLEGGVAVPSYERYLQWRGILPTERIDPFTSLPVLWREQRDLLRRYAKRCGACGAIQFPPRRICWNCSVADRMEDHRLGRFGTVRTFTRDHLVPVPADAVGMIAADLEGGGRFYGQYTDGDPKEIEVGMPVELVLRRLHTGGGLIHYFWKLRKRREG
;
A
#
# COMPACT_ATOMS: atom_id res chain seq x y z
N MET A 1 17.09 7.90 -29.84
CA MET A 1 16.56 8.72 -28.71
C MET A 1 16.80 7.90 -27.46
N ALA A 2 17.41 8.45 -26.42
CA ALA A 2 17.51 7.73 -25.15
C ALA A 2 16.09 7.36 -24.67
N GLU A 3 15.86 6.13 -24.23
CA GLU A 3 14.57 5.72 -23.69
C GLU A 3 14.25 6.56 -22.45
N ARG A 4 13.02 7.08 -22.37
CA ARG A 4 12.56 7.90 -21.24
C ARG A 4 12.24 6.97 -20.08
N VAL A 5 13.05 6.99 -19.03
CA VAL A 5 12.77 6.25 -17.80
C VAL A 5 11.80 7.06 -16.95
N GLY A 6 10.69 6.45 -16.55
CA GLY A 6 9.64 7.15 -15.83
C GLY A 6 8.73 6.23 -15.03
N ILE A 7 7.74 6.83 -14.40
CA ILE A 7 6.68 6.13 -13.68
C ILE A 7 5.61 5.73 -14.70
N GLU A 8 5.47 4.43 -14.97
CA GLU A 8 4.51 3.85 -15.91
C GLU A 8 3.10 3.71 -15.33
N ARG A 9 3.03 3.33 -14.05
CA ARG A 9 1.79 3.03 -13.35
C ARG A 9 1.91 3.45 -11.90
N ILE A 10 0.79 3.85 -11.33
CA ILE A 10 0.65 4.17 -9.91
C ILE A 10 -0.62 3.48 -9.41
N GLY A 11 -0.55 2.87 -8.24
CA GLY A 11 -1.70 2.34 -7.53
C GLY A 11 -1.67 2.80 -6.08
N VAL A 12 -2.84 3.10 -5.53
CA VAL A 12 -2.98 3.57 -4.15
C VAL A 12 -3.97 2.67 -3.43
N TYR A 13 -3.68 2.41 -2.15
CA TYR A 13 -4.57 1.69 -1.27
C TYR A 13 -4.69 2.41 0.08
N ALA A 14 -5.92 2.59 0.54
CA ALA A 14 -6.22 2.87 1.94
C ALA A 14 -7.14 1.77 2.49
N PRO A 15 -6.93 1.35 3.74
CA PRO A 15 -7.88 0.53 4.47
C PRO A 15 -9.28 1.15 4.48
N PRO A 16 -10.35 0.34 4.54
CA PRO A 16 -11.71 0.86 4.54
C PRO A 16 -12.11 1.47 5.89
N TRP A 17 -11.41 1.15 6.97
CA TRP A 17 -11.83 1.60 8.31
C TRP A 17 -11.39 3.04 8.60
N ARG A 18 -12.20 3.74 9.40
CA ARG A 18 -12.00 5.14 9.75
C ARG A 18 -12.07 5.33 11.26
N LEU A 19 -11.04 5.97 11.81
CA LEU A 19 -11.03 6.47 13.19
C LEU A 19 -11.28 7.98 13.15
N GLY A 20 -12.40 8.41 13.75
CA GLY A 20 -12.91 9.78 13.63
C GLY A 20 -13.24 10.45 14.97
N PRO A 21 -13.77 11.69 14.93
CA PRO A 21 -13.97 12.55 16.11
C PRO A 21 -14.70 11.89 17.28
N GLU A 22 -15.77 11.15 17.01
CA GLU A 22 -16.59 10.51 18.04
C GLU A 22 -15.79 9.49 18.88
N HIS A 23 -14.79 8.84 18.29
CA HIS A 23 -13.94 7.87 18.98
C HIS A 23 -13.06 8.57 20.02
N PHE A 24 -12.42 9.68 19.62
CA PHE A 24 -11.50 10.43 20.48
C PHE A 24 -12.24 11.22 21.55
N GLU A 25 -13.40 11.82 21.22
CA GLU A 25 -14.21 12.54 22.21
C GLU A 25 -14.73 11.57 23.28
N ARG A 26 -15.19 10.39 22.89
CA ARG A 26 -15.67 9.38 23.84
C ARG A 26 -14.55 8.78 24.70
N ALA A 27 -13.40 8.48 24.12
CA ALA A 27 -12.30 7.82 24.84
C ALA A 27 -11.50 8.78 25.73
N TRP A 28 -11.26 10.01 25.25
CA TRP A 28 -10.29 10.93 25.84
C TRP A 28 -10.85 12.33 26.14
N GLY A 29 -12.11 12.62 25.79
CA GLY A 29 -12.66 13.98 25.87
C GLY A 29 -12.00 14.97 24.89
N THR A 30 -11.22 14.47 23.93
CA THR A 30 -10.47 15.30 22.98
C THR A 30 -11.30 15.55 21.74
N ARG A 31 -11.51 16.82 21.41
CA ARG A 31 -12.22 17.23 20.20
C ARG A 31 -11.26 17.35 19.04
N VAL A 32 -11.42 16.50 18.04
CA VAL A 32 -10.70 16.55 16.77
C VAL A 32 -11.67 16.78 15.62
N ARG A 33 -11.17 17.32 14.51
CA ARG A 33 -11.97 17.50 13.28
C ARG A 33 -11.67 16.44 12.23
N ALA A 34 -10.47 15.88 12.26
CA ALA A 34 -9.99 14.96 11.24
C ALA A 34 -10.54 13.54 11.48
N THR A 35 -10.65 12.80 10.39
CA THR A 35 -10.83 11.35 10.38
C THR A 35 -9.63 10.76 9.67
N ARG A 36 -9.17 9.58 10.11
CA ARG A 36 -8.01 8.90 9.52
C ARG A 36 -8.33 7.47 9.10
N ALA A 37 -7.62 6.99 8.09
CA ALA A 37 -7.67 5.61 7.65
C ALA A 37 -6.90 4.71 8.64
N VAL A 38 -7.48 3.56 8.98
CA VAL A 38 -6.88 2.60 9.90
C VAL A 38 -6.97 1.18 9.32
N ALA A 39 -5.86 0.47 9.30
CA ALA A 39 -5.77 -0.93 8.88
C ALA A 39 -6.69 -1.83 9.73
N GLY A 40 -7.32 -2.83 9.10
CA GLY A 40 -8.07 -3.86 9.81
C GLY A 40 -7.19 -4.74 10.71
N HIS A 41 -7.81 -5.58 11.53
CA HIS A 41 -7.10 -6.52 12.42
C HIS A 41 -6.24 -7.56 11.68
N ASP A 42 -6.54 -7.81 10.41
CA ASP A 42 -5.86 -8.75 9.54
C ASP A 42 -5.00 -8.08 8.46
N GLU A 43 -4.78 -6.77 8.56
CA GLU A 43 -3.92 -6.00 7.66
C GLU A 43 -2.61 -5.61 8.34
N ASP A 44 -1.54 -5.48 7.55
CA ASP A 44 -0.25 -4.91 7.92
C ASP A 44 0.36 -4.15 6.72
N THR A 45 1.58 -3.62 6.88
CA THR A 45 2.27 -2.87 5.82
C THR A 45 2.50 -3.68 4.55
N LEU A 46 2.65 -5.00 4.67
CA LEU A 46 2.85 -5.89 3.51
C LEU A 46 1.55 -6.13 2.76
N THR A 47 0.45 -6.41 3.48
CA THR A 47 -0.86 -6.63 2.82
C THR A 47 -1.33 -5.37 2.11
N MET A 48 -1.14 -4.19 2.72
CA MET A 48 -1.50 -2.91 2.10
C MET A 48 -0.64 -2.61 0.87
N ALA A 49 0.68 -2.84 0.94
CA ALA A 49 1.57 -2.67 -0.21
C ALA A 49 1.21 -3.61 -1.37
N LEU A 50 0.79 -4.85 -1.09
CA LEU A 50 0.31 -5.78 -2.11
C LEU A 50 -0.96 -5.28 -2.80
N GLU A 51 -1.90 -4.71 -2.03
CA GLU A 51 -3.12 -4.13 -2.59
C GLU A 51 -2.79 -2.97 -3.53
N ALA A 52 -1.91 -2.05 -3.11
CA ALA A 52 -1.48 -0.94 -3.95
C ALA A 52 -0.75 -1.43 -5.22
N ALA A 53 0.09 -2.47 -5.11
CA ALA A 53 0.74 -3.09 -6.27
C ALA A 53 -0.25 -3.76 -7.23
N GLY A 54 -1.32 -4.35 -6.70
CA GLY A 54 -2.44 -4.88 -7.47
C GLY A 54 -3.14 -3.79 -8.29
N VAL A 55 -3.45 -2.65 -7.66
CA VAL A 55 -4.03 -1.48 -8.33
C VAL A 55 -3.07 -0.91 -9.38
N ALA A 56 -1.77 -0.89 -9.10
CA ALA A 56 -0.74 -0.50 -10.07
C ALA A 56 -0.58 -1.50 -11.23
N GLY A 57 -1.37 -2.59 -11.27
CA GLY A 57 -1.36 -3.58 -12.34
C GLY A 57 -0.16 -4.52 -12.32
N ALA A 58 0.59 -4.62 -11.22
CA ALA A 58 1.84 -5.38 -11.18
C ALA A 58 1.71 -6.85 -11.62
N GLU A 59 0.56 -7.49 -11.37
CA GLU A 59 0.32 -8.87 -11.82
C GLU A 59 0.23 -9.01 -13.35
N ALA A 60 -0.27 -7.98 -14.05
CA ALA A 60 -0.34 -7.96 -15.50
C ALA A 60 1.07 -7.77 -16.11
N GLU A 61 1.94 -7.05 -15.38
CA GLU A 61 3.30 -6.72 -15.82
C GLU A 61 4.36 -7.71 -15.32
N ARG A 62 3.96 -8.80 -14.65
CA ARG A 62 4.86 -9.71 -13.90
C ARG A 62 6.04 -10.25 -14.71
N GLU A 63 5.89 -10.42 -16.02
CA GLU A 63 6.94 -10.93 -16.90
C GLU A 63 8.04 -9.90 -17.21
N ARG A 64 7.74 -8.59 -17.07
CA ARG A 64 8.70 -7.51 -17.30
C ARG A 64 9.40 -7.03 -16.02
N ILE A 65 8.77 -7.23 -14.87
CA ILE A 65 9.28 -6.72 -13.59
C ILE A 65 10.53 -7.53 -13.21
N ASP A 66 11.67 -6.85 -13.19
CA ASP A 66 12.99 -7.41 -12.89
C ASP A 66 13.51 -6.97 -11.51
N GLY A 67 12.78 -6.07 -10.83
CA GLY A 67 13.07 -5.69 -9.46
C GLY A 67 11.83 -5.36 -8.63
N LEU A 68 11.92 -5.56 -7.32
CA LEU A 68 10.89 -5.19 -6.34
C LEU A 68 11.52 -4.53 -5.13
N TYR A 69 11.13 -3.29 -4.83
CA TYR A 69 11.55 -2.55 -3.65
C TYR A 69 10.35 -2.28 -2.75
N PHE A 70 10.37 -2.86 -1.55
CA PHE A 70 9.35 -2.60 -0.54
C PHE A 70 9.86 -1.54 0.44
N ALA A 71 9.09 -0.49 0.71
CA ALA A 71 9.46 0.56 1.64
C ALA A 71 8.42 0.78 2.75
N ALA A 72 8.88 0.85 3.99
CA ALA A 72 8.04 1.11 5.16
C ALA A 72 8.89 1.60 6.34
N THR A 73 8.33 2.34 7.30
CA THR A 73 9.04 2.57 8.57
C THR A 73 9.08 1.31 9.44
N ARG A 74 8.15 0.37 9.22
CA ARG A 74 8.11 -0.94 9.91
C ARG A 74 7.62 -2.03 8.96
N ALA A 75 8.50 -2.97 8.64
CA ALA A 75 8.11 -4.22 7.99
C ALA A 75 7.45 -5.18 9.00
N PRO A 76 6.65 -6.17 8.55
CA PRO A 76 6.06 -7.17 9.45
C PRO A 76 7.09 -8.06 10.16
N TYR A 77 8.31 -8.12 9.61
CA TYR A 77 9.44 -8.87 10.17
C TYR A 77 10.67 -7.96 10.25
N ALA A 78 11.49 -8.18 11.28
CA ALA A 78 12.79 -7.51 11.40
C ALA A 78 13.87 -8.14 10.49
N GLU A 79 13.77 -9.45 10.20
CA GLU A 79 14.81 -10.18 9.45
C GLU A 79 14.27 -10.86 8.17
N LYS A 80 13.10 -11.51 8.23
CA LYS A 80 12.52 -12.17 7.07
C LYS A 80 12.05 -11.14 6.04
N GLY A 81 12.64 -11.17 4.84
CA GLY A 81 12.32 -10.21 3.78
C GLY A 81 10.82 -10.14 3.42
N ALA A 82 10.27 -8.93 3.42
CA ALA A 82 8.88 -8.66 3.08
C ALA A 82 8.70 -8.64 1.56
N ALA A 83 9.63 -8.01 0.84
CA ALA A 83 9.71 -7.96 -0.61
C ALA A 83 9.58 -9.36 -1.27
N ALA A 84 10.23 -10.39 -0.70
CA ALA A 84 10.13 -11.77 -1.21
C ALA A 84 8.71 -12.36 -1.11
N THR A 85 7.96 -11.99 -0.07
CA THR A 85 6.58 -12.44 0.12
C THR A 85 5.64 -11.70 -0.83
N ILE A 86 5.85 -10.40 -1.03
CA ILE A 86 5.10 -9.59 -2.01
C ILE A 86 5.32 -10.14 -3.42
N ALA A 87 6.59 -10.37 -3.82
CA ALA A 87 6.94 -10.95 -5.11
C ALA A 87 6.27 -12.31 -5.33
N THR A 88 6.25 -13.15 -4.29
CA THR A 88 5.55 -14.44 -4.33
C THR A 88 4.05 -14.26 -4.53
N ALA A 89 3.40 -13.40 -3.75
CA ALA A 89 1.94 -13.25 -3.79
C ALA A 89 1.45 -12.63 -5.13
N LEU A 90 2.26 -11.76 -5.74
CA LEU A 90 2.01 -11.24 -7.09
C LEU A 90 2.34 -12.25 -8.20
N ASP A 91 2.95 -13.39 -7.85
CA ASP A 91 3.49 -14.38 -8.79
C ASP A 91 4.49 -13.78 -9.78
N LEU A 92 5.39 -12.92 -9.27
CA LEU A 92 6.52 -12.42 -10.05
C LEU A 92 7.53 -13.54 -10.31
N ARG A 93 8.39 -13.32 -11.29
CA ARG A 93 9.46 -14.26 -11.64
C ARG A 93 10.43 -14.43 -10.48
N GLY A 94 11.03 -15.63 -10.36
CA GLY A 94 11.97 -15.93 -9.27
C GLY A 94 13.36 -15.30 -9.45
N ASP A 95 13.66 -14.84 -10.67
CA ASP A 95 14.93 -14.24 -11.10
C ASP A 95 14.83 -12.71 -11.15
N LEU A 96 14.40 -12.09 -10.04
CA LEU A 96 14.33 -10.63 -9.89
C LEU A 96 15.13 -10.17 -8.67
N PHE A 97 15.58 -8.92 -8.69
CA PHE A 97 16.25 -8.31 -7.54
C PHE A 97 15.22 -7.71 -6.56
N ALA A 98 15.13 -8.25 -5.35
CA ALA A 98 14.19 -7.82 -4.32
C ALA A 98 14.91 -7.19 -3.12
N GLY A 99 14.40 -6.07 -2.60
CA GLY A 99 14.99 -5.39 -1.44
C GLY A 99 13.94 -4.69 -0.57
N ASP A 100 14.24 -4.59 0.73
CA ASP A 100 13.42 -3.90 1.73
C ASP A 100 14.12 -2.60 2.17
N PHE A 101 13.48 -1.45 1.96
CA PHE A 101 13.91 -0.10 2.37
C PHE A 101 13.15 0.28 3.64
N VAL A 102 13.66 -0.14 4.80
CA VAL A 102 12.94 -0.08 6.08
C VAL A 102 13.55 0.93 7.06
N GLY A 103 12.71 1.56 7.87
CA GLY A 103 13.13 2.31 9.06
C GLY A 103 13.21 3.83 8.90
N THR A 104 12.81 4.36 7.75
CA THR A 104 12.76 5.82 7.51
C THR A 104 11.51 6.20 6.72
N LEU A 105 11.05 7.46 6.87
CA LEU A 105 9.89 8.01 6.16
C LEU A 105 10.18 8.37 4.70
N ARG A 106 11.46 8.49 4.33
CA ARG A 106 11.89 8.68 2.93
C ARG A 106 12.28 7.38 2.24
N GLY A 107 11.95 6.22 2.81
CA GLY A 107 12.28 4.91 2.26
C GLY A 107 11.64 4.71 0.87
N GLY A 108 10.44 5.24 0.66
CA GLY A 108 9.73 5.23 -0.60
C GLY A 108 10.45 6.01 -1.70
N THR A 109 10.89 7.24 -1.41
CA THR A 109 11.69 8.03 -2.35
C THR A 109 13.09 7.44 -2.59
N GLN A 110 13.73 6.86 -1.57
CA GLN A 110 14.99 6.14 -1.74
C GLN A 110 14.83 4.91 -2.65
N ALA A 111 13.74 4.16 -2.48
CA ALA A 111 13.39 3.03 -3.34
C ALA A 111 13.09 3.50 -4.78
N LEU A 112 12.37 4.62 -4.95
CA LEU A 112 12.15 5.24 -6.26
C LEU A 112 13.47 5.62 -6.93
N ARG A 113 14.41 6.19 -6.19
CA ARG A 113 15.74 6.54 -6.71
C ARG A 113 16.49 5.30 -7.17
N ALA A 114 16.53 4.26 -6.35
CA ALA A 114 17.17 2.99 -6.70
C ALA A 114 16.53 2.35 -7.94
N ALA A 115 15.20 2.42 -8.06
CA ALA A 115 14.46 1.89 -9.20
C ALA A 115 14.80 2.65 -10.49
N TRP A 116 14.81 3.99 -10.41
CA TRP A 116 15.22 4.84 -11.53
C TRP A 116 16.65 4.56 -11.98
N ASP A 117 17.59 4.45 -11.04
CA ASP A 117 18.99 4.16 -11.34
C ASP A 117 19.17 2.76 -11.95
N ALA A 118 18.45 1.74 -11.46
CA ALA A 118 18.51 0.37 -12.00
C ALA A 118 18.00 0.29 -13.45
N VAL A 119 16.84 0.89 -13.75
CA VAL A 119 16.29 0.90 -15.10
C VAL A 119 17.19 1.71 -16.04
N ARG A 120 17.65 2.90 -15.60
CA ARG A 120 18.53 3.76 -16.40
C ARG A 120 19.89 3.13 -16.69
N ALA A 121 20.41 2.31 -15.76
CA ALA A 121 21.64 1.54 -15.97
C ALA A 121 21.44 0.30 -16.86
N GLY A 122 20.19 -0.07 -17.16
CA GLY A 122 19.85 -1.27 -17.94
C GLY A 122 19.96 -2.58 -17.16
N SER A 123 20.04 -2.54 -15.82
CA SER A 123 20.06 -3.75 -14.99
C SER A 123 18.66 -4.34 -14.75
N ALA A 124 17.61 -3.57 -15.01
CA ALA A 124 16.22 -3.99 -14.94
C ALA A 124 15.41 -3.32 -16.07
N ARG A 125 14.43 -4.03 -16.65
CA ARG A 125 13.49 -3.44 -17.61
C ARG A 125 12.41 -2.61 -16.91
N ALA A 126 11.90 -3.13 -15.80
CA ALA A 126 11.02 -2.41 -14.90
C ALA A 126 11.22 -2.83 -13.46
N VAL A 127 10.95 -1.92 -12.53
CA VAL A 127 11.04 -2.13 -11.09
C VAL A 127 9.73 -1.71 -10.44
N LEU A 128 9.16 -2.59 -9.62
CA LEU A 128 8.02 -2.28 -8.76
C LEU A 128 8.53 -1.67 -7.45
N VAL A 129 8.13 -0.45 -7.14
CA VAL A 129 8.32 0.16 -5.81
C VAL A 129 6.98 0.09 -5.09
N ALA A 130 6.91 -0.61 -3.97
CA ALA A 130 5.71 -0.75 -3.16
C ALA A 130 5.97 -0.14 -1.78
N THR A 131 5.18 0.84 -1.38
CA THR A 131 5.36 1.58 -0.14
C THR A 131 4.14 1.44 0.75
N SER A 132 4.36 1.39 2.06
CA SER A 132 3.26 1.35 3.02
C SER A 132 3.71 1.73 4.42
N ASP A 133 2.81 2.32 5.19
CA ASP A 133 3.03 2.50 6.61
C ASP A 133 1.77 2.24 7.45
N LEU A 134 2.04 1.75 8.64
CA LEU A 134 1.12 1.62 9.76
C LEU A 134 1.91 2.06 10.99
N ARG A 135 1.69 3.30 11.43
CA ARG A 135 2.48 3.94 12.49
C ARG A 135 1.63 4.07 13.74
N LEU A 136 2.22 3.77 14.90
CA LEU A 136 1.55 3.81 16.19
C LEU A 136 2.26 4.75 17.12
N VAL A 137 1.47 5.51 17.87
CA VAL A 137 1.86 6.28 19.05
C VAL A 137 1.08 5.77 20.25
N GLU A 138 1.42 6.22 21.45
CA GLU A 138 0.66 5.88 22.64
C GLU A 138 -0.81 6.32 22.51
N PRO A 139 -1.79 5.51 22.95
CA PRO A 139 -3.20 5.89 22.95
C PRO A 139 -3.45 7.22 23.65
N GLY A 140 -4.18 8.14 23.00
CA GLY A 140 -4.46 9.48 23.52
C GLY A 140 -3.35 10.51 23.25
N ASN A 141 -2.25 10.13 22.61
CA ASN A 141 -1.25 11.06 22.11
C ASN A 141 -1.84 11.95 21.00
N ALA A 142 -1.46 13.24 20.96
CA ALA A 142 -1.99 14.20 19.98
C ALA A 142 -1.77 13.76 18.52
N THR A 143 -0.63 13.15 18.21
CA THR A 143 -0.28 12.65 16.87
C THR A 143 -1.06 11.41 16.46
N GLU A 144 -1.74 10.74 17.39
CA GLU A 144 -2.67 9.66 17.04
C GLU A 144 -3.80 10.17 16.12
N THR A 145 -4.11 11.47 16.19
CA THR A 145 -5.18 12.11 15.43
C THR A 145 -4.77 12.48 14.01
N THR A 146 -3.46 12.52 13.72
CA THR A 146 -2.90 12.96 12.43
C THR A 146 -2.29 11.83 11.62
N LEU A 147 -1.88 10.73 12.25
CA LEU A 147 -1.36 9.55 11.54
C LEU A 147 -2.43 8.92 10.63
N GLY A 148 -2.00 8.14 9.65
CA GLY A 148 -2.88 7.36 8.78
C GLY A 148 -2.21 6.06 8.37
N ASP A 149 -3.01 5.04 8.08
CA ASP A 149 -2.52 3.79 7.53
C ASP A 149 -2.80 3.77 6.02
N GLY A 150 -1.82 3.38 5.21
CA GLY A 150 -1.99 3.37 3.75
C GLY A 150 -0.81 2.80 2.99
N ALA A 151 -0.99 2.68 1.68
CA ALA A 151 0.02 2.18 0.76
C ALA A 151 -0.09 2.82 -0.62
N ALA A 152 1.04 2.85 -1.32
CA ALA A 152 1.12 3.21 -2.72
C ALA A 152 2.10 2.26 -3.42
N ALA A 153 1.97 2.10 -4.74
CA ALA A 153 2.94 1.37 -5.53
C ALA A 153 3.12 2.03 -6.88
N VAL A 154 4.35 2.02 -7.39
CA VAL A 154 4.67 2.53 -8.72
C VAL A 154 5.49 1.51 -9.51
N VAL A 155 5.22 1.41 -10.81
CA VAL A 155 6.07 0.68 -11.74
C VAL A 155 6.95 1.69 -12.46
N VAL A 156 8.27 1.55 -12.28
CA VAL A 156 9.28 2.39 -12.94
C VAL A 156 9.84 1.62 -14.13
N GLY A 157 9.84 2.22 -15.31
CA GLY A 157 10.30 1.57 -16.55
C GLY A 157 10.36 2.55 -17.73
N THR A 158 10.37 2.04 -18.95
CA THR A 158 10.45 2.83 -20.20
C THR A 158 9.21 2.71 -21.10
N HIS A 159 8.21 1.93 -20.70
CA HIS A 159 7.04 1.57 -21.48
C HIS A 159 5.84 2.49 -21.18
N ASP A 160 5.65 3.51 -22.02
CA ASP A 160 4.56 4.50 -21.92
C ASP A 160 4.42 5.16 -20.52
N PRO A 161 5.49 5.82 -20.02
CA PRO A 161 5.47 6.43 -18.69
C PRO A 161 4.43 7.54 -18.57
N LEU A 162 3.68 7.60 -17.47
CA LEU A 162 2.84 8.74 -17.07
C LEU A 162 3.69 10.01 -16.92
N ALA A 163 4.86 9.87 -16.28
CA ALA A 163 5.81 10.95 -16.16
C ALA A 163 7.25 10.44 -16.25
N GLU A 164 8.08 11.12 -17.04
CA GLU A 164 9.52 10.87 -17.14
C GLU A 164 10.24 11.44 -15.91
N ILE A 165 11.15 10.69 -15.31
CA ILE A 165 12.02 11.20 -14.24
C ILE A 165 13.24 11.86 -14.89
N VAL A 166 13.31 13.19 -14.83
CA VAL A 166 14.32 13.99 -15.53
C VAL A 166 15.53 14.30 -14.65
N ALA A 167 15.30 14.59 -13.38
CA ALA A 167 16.35 14.87 -12.42
C ALA A 167 15.94 14.47 -11.00
N SER A 168 16.94 14.26 -10.15
CA SER A 168 16.74 14.12 -8.70
C SER A 168 17.81 14.85 -7.90
N HIS A 169 17.47 15.17 -6.66
CA HIS A 169 18.34 15.75 -5.65
C HIS A 169 18.03 15.12 -4.29
N SER A 170 19.07 14.87 -3.49
CA SER A 170 18.93 14.31 -2.14
C SER A 170 19.76 15.13 -1.17
N THR A 171 19.18 15.44 -0.03
CA THR A 171 19.82 16.09 1.11
C THR A 171 19.76 15.14 2.30
N VAL A 172 20.85 15.05 3.06
CA VAL A 172 20.90 14.29 4.31
C VAL A 172 21.12 15.27 5.45
N GLU A 173 20.28 15.17 6.47
CA GLU A 173 20.44 15.93 7.70
C GLU A 173 19.97 15.07 8.87
N ASP A 174 20.82 14.89 9.88
CA ASP A 174 20.45 14.17 11.09
C ASP A 174 19.51 15.04 11.94
N PHE A 175 18.26 15.12 11.50
CA PHE A 175 17.19 15.86 12.14
C PHE A 175 16.21 14.86 12.77
N ALA A 176 16.19 14.82 14.10
CA ALA A 176 15.35 13.91 14.87
C ALA A 176 13.93 14.48 15.04
N ASP A 177 13.12 14.43 13.97
CA ASP A 177 11.69 14.76 14.02
C ASP A 177 10.86 13.61 14.60
N ASN A 178 11.17 12.37 14.20
CA ASN A 178 10.43 11.16 14.49
C ASN A 178 11.42 10.01 14.72
N TRP A 179 11.27 9.25 15.80
CA TRP A 179 12.13 8.09 16.06
C TRP A 179 11.42 6.97 16.82
N ARG A 180 11.95 5.76 16.68
CA ARG A 180 11.51 4.56 17.37
C ARG A 180 12.71 3.62 17.51
N LEU A 181 13.02 3.17 18.72
CA LEU A 181 14.14 2.25 18.92
C LEU A 181 13.75 0.83 18.51
N ASP A 182 14.75 -0.02 18.32
CA ASP A 182 14.51 -1.44 18.03
C ASP A 182 13.69 -2.09 19.16
N GLY A 183 12.73 -2.92 18.76
CA GLY A 183 11.75 -3.54 19.67
C GLY A 183 10.64 -2.62 20.20
N GLU A 184 10.72 -1.30 20.04
CA GLU A 184 9.66 -0.40 20.51
C GLU A 184 8.41 -0.46 19.61
N THR A 185 7.23 -0.37 20.23
CA THR A 185 5.95 -0.33 19.51
C THR A 185 5.62 1.09 19.07
N TYR A 186 5.76 2.05 19.98
CA TYR A 186 5.29 3.40 19.81
C TYR A 186 6.39 4.31 19.28
N LEU A 187 6.01 5.12 18.29
CA LEU A 187 6.78 6.23 17.76
C LEU A 187 6.88 7.34 18.81
N ARG A 188 8.05 7.98 18.86
CA ARG A 188 8.26 9.26 19.51
C ARG A 188 8.45 10.36 18.46
N GLU A 189 8.12 11.57 18.86
CA GLU A 189 8.25 12.76 18.02
C GLU A 189 8.86 13.91 18.80
N ALA A 190 9.53 14.82 18.08
CA ALA A 190 9.94 16.09 18.62
C ALA A 190 8.76 17.06 18.71
N ASP A 191 8.97 18.17 19.43
CA ASP A 191 7.98 19.23 19.52
C ASP A 191 7.61 19.80 18.13
N ALA A 192 6.30 19.99 17.90
CA ALA A 192 5.79 20.42 16.60
C ALA A 192 6.35 21.81 16.16
N LYS A 193 6.68 22.69 17.10
CA LYS A 193 7.31 23.98 16.78
C LYS A 193 8.74 23.77 16.31
N PHE A 194 9.50 22.87 16.96
CA PHE A 194 10.85 22.52 16.52
C PHE A 194 10.84 21.94 15.09
N ILE A 195 9.94 20.99 14.82
CA ILE A 195 9.79 20.40 13.47
C ILE A 195 9.39 21.46 12.44
N GLY A 196 8.44 22.34 12.77
CA GLY A 196 7.94 23.37 11.86
C GLY A 196 8.91 24.53 11.61
N GLU A 197 9.78 24.86 12.55
CA GLU A 197 10.71 26.00 12.45
C GLU A 197 12.06 25.58 11.86
N TYR A 198 12.56 24.40 12.23
CA TYR A 198 13.91 23.96 11.87
C TYR A 198 13.93 22.73 10.96
N GLY A 199 12.84 21.98 10.84
CA GLY A 199 12.81 20.69 10.15
C GLY A 199 12.13 20.76 8.79
N TYR A 200 10.94 20.16 8.72
CA TYR A 200 10.20 19.81 7.51
C TYR A 200 10.18 20.89 6.41
N PRO A 201 9.64 22.11 6.64
CA PRO A 201 9.49 23.08 5.56
C PRO A 201 10.83 23.63 5.07
N ARG A 202 11.84 23.73 5.95
CA ARG A 202 13.19 24.17 5.58
C ARG A 202 13.88 23.12 4.72
N ILE A 203 14.05 21.91 5.27
CA ILE A 203 14.83 20.83 4.65
C ILE A 203 14.23 20.43 3.30
N LEU A 204 12.91 20.23 3.25
CA LEU A 204 12.24 19.84 2.00
C LEU A 204 12.23 20.99 0.98
N GLY A 205 12.04 22.24 1.43
CA GLY A 205 12.11 23.42 0.59
C GLY A 205 13.50 23.63 -0.05
N GLU A 206 14.56 23.47 0.74
CA GLU A 206 15.95 23.55 0.27
C GLU A 206 16.27 22.45 -0.75
N ALA A 207 15.80 21.22 -0.54
CA ALA A 207 15.99 20.13 -1.49
C ALA A 207 15.27 20.38 -2.82
N ILE A 208 14.05 20.94 -2.79
CA ILE A 208 13.31 21.33 -4.00
C ILE A 208 14.02 22.49 -4.70
N ASP A 209 14.46 23.52 -3.97
CA ASP A 209 15.20 24.65 -4.51
C ASP A 209 16.49 24.17 -5.24
N ALA A 210 17.24 23.24 -4.62
CA ALA A 210 18.44 22.66 -5.18
C ALA A 210 18.18 21.75 -6.40
N LEU A 211 17.09 20.98 -6.40
CA LEU A 211 16.64 20.20 -7.55
C LEU A 211 16.37 21.10 -8.77
N LEU A 212 15.58 22.15 -8.57
CA LEU A 212 15.18 23.08 -9.63
C LEU A 212 16.40 23.82 -10.19
N ALA A 213 17.31 24.29 -9.32
CA ALA A 213 18.57 24.91 -9.73
C ALA A 213 19.44 23.94 -10.55
N LYS A 214 19.58 22.68 -10.11
CA LYS A 214 20.33 21.64 -10.83
C LYS A 214 19.74 21.34 -12.21
N ALA A 215 18.41 21.38 -12.34
CA ALA A 215 17.70 21.13 -13.59
C ALA A 215 17.60 22.38 -14.49
N GLY A 216 17.96 23.57 -14.01
CA GLY A 216 17.78 24.82 -14.74
C GLY A 216 16.31 25.20 -14.95
N VAL A 217 15.41 24.75 -14.06
CA VAL A 217 13.97 25.01 -14.12
C VAL A 217 13.59 26.08 -13.10
N THR A 218 12.82 27.09 -13.51
CA THR A 218 12.32 28.12 -12.60
C THR A 218 11.10 27.61 -11.83
N LYS A 219 10.86 28.14 -10.63
CA LYS A 219 9.68 27.79 -9.82
C LYS A 219 8.39 28.02 -10.60
N ASP A 220 8.25 29.14 -11.29
CA ASP A 220 7.02 29.49 -12.03
C ASP A 220 6.67 28.47 -13.12
N ALA A 221 7.65 27.73 -13.64
CA ALA A 221 7.45 26.70 -14.65
C ALA A 221 6.94 25.37 -14.07
N VAL A 222 6.94 25.19 -12.75
CA VAL A 222 6.42 24.00 -12.08
C VAL A 222 4.89 24.11 -11.98
N ALA A 223 4.21 23.13 -12.57
CA ALA A 223 2.75 23.08 -12.60
C ALA A 223 2.18 22.49 -11.31
N GLN A 224 2.79 21.43 -10.79
CA GLN A 224 2.32 20.71 -9.60
C GLN A 224 3.50 20.24 -8.73
N VAL A 225 3.25 20.16 -7.42
CA VAL A 225 4.19 19.69 -6.40
C VAL A 225 3.46 18.67 -5.53
N ALA A 226 3.88 17.41 -5.61
CA ALA A 226 3.42 16.30 -4.78
C ALA A 226 4.31 16.15 -3.55
N VAL A 227 3.75 16.47 -2.39
CA VAL A 227 4.42 16.40 -1.09
C VAL A 227 3.43 15.91 -0.05
N CYS A 228 3.94 15.38 1.06
CA CYS A 228 3.11 15.16 2.23
C CYS A 228 3.81 15.69 3.47
N ALA A 229 3.00 16.22 4.39
CA ALA A 229 3.44 16.83 5.63
C ALA A 229 3.02 15.99 6.85
N PRO A 230 3.71 16.14 7.99
CA PRO A 230 3.30 15.51 9.24
C PRO A 230 1.85 15.84 9.66
N ASP A 231 1.39 17.05 9.35
CA ASP A 231 0.02 17.52 9.58
C ASP A 231 -0.36 18.63 8.60
N VAL A 232 -1.63 19.05 8.63
CA VAL A 232 -2.18 20.10 7.75
C VAL A 232 -1.45 21.44 7.93
N ARG A 233 -0.96 21.74 9.15
CA ARG A 233 -0.22 22.97 9.44
C ARG A 233 1.16 22.95 8.78
N GLY A 234 1.86 21.82 8.85
CA GLY A 234 3.12 21.58 8.17
C GLY A 234 2.99 21.72 6.67
N HIS A 235 1.87 21.26 6.10
CA HIS A 235 1.57 21.44 4.68
C HIS A 235 1.48 22.93 4.32
N ALA A 236 0.68 23.71 5.06
CA ALA A 236 0.54 25.15 4.86
C ALA A 236 1.86 25.93 5.08
N LEU A 237 2.70 25.49 6.03
CA LEU A 237 4.02 26.09 6.24
C LEU A 237 4.95 25.86 5.03
N LEU A 238 4.94 24.65 4.46
CA LEU A 238 5.72 24.35 3.27
C LEU A 238 5.20 25.11 2.05
N GLU A 239 3.88 25.15 1.82
CA GLU A 239 3.25 25.96 0.75
C GLU A 239 3.75 27.40 0.81
N LYS A 240 3.69 28.02 2.00
CA LYS A 240 4.18 29.38 2.23
C LYS A 240 5.68 29.50 1.98
N ARG A 241 6.50 28.53 2.40
CA ARG A 241 7.96 28.53 2.19
C ARG A 241 8.34 28.38 0.72
N LEU A 242 7.58 27.61 -0.05
CA LEU A 242 7.84 27.40 -1.47
C LEU A 242 7.37 28.59 -2.31
N GLY A 243 6.28 29.25 -1.89
CA GLY A 243 5.69 30.39 -2.60
C GLY A 243 4.84 30.00 -3.79
N PHE A 244 4.40 28.74 -3.87
CA PHE A 244 3.46 28.28 -4.89
C PHE A 244 2.02 28.69 -4.55
N ASP A 245 1.18 28.85 -5.57
CA ASP A 245 -0.26 28.94 -5.37
C ASP A 245 -0.77 27.65 -4.69
N ALA A 246 -1.74 27.78 -3.77
CA ALA A 246 -2.26 26.64 -3.00
C ALA A 246 -2.74 25.46 -3.89
N ASN A 247 -3.26 25.75 -5.09
CA ASN A 247 -3.74 24.74 -6.03
C ASN A 247 -2.62 23.97 -6.76
N ARG A 248 -1.35 24.35 -6.57
CA ARG A 248 -0.18 23.65 -7.16
C ARG A 248 0.45 22.66 -6.19
N VAL A 249 0.09 22.68 -4.91
CA VAL A 249 0.64 21.75 -3.92
C VAL A 249 -0.41 20.69 -3.62
N SER A 250 -0.16 19.48 -4.12
CA SER A 250 -1.05 18.33 -3.99
C SER A 250 -0.72 17.54 -2.72
N GLY A 251 -1.73 16.92 -2.11
CA GLY A 251 -1.60 16.10 -0.89
C GLY A 251 -2.49 16.52 0.29
N THR A 252 -2.97 17.78 0.32
CA THR A 252 -3.78 18.31 1.43
C THR A 252 -5.06 17.51 1.68
N GLU A 253 -5.81 17.15 0.63
CA GLU A 253 -7.06 16.40 0.79
C GLU A 253 -6.82 14.97 1.29
N ALA A 254 -5.81 14.29 0.73
CA ALA A 254 -5.42 12.96 1.19
C ALA A 254 -5.02 12.97 2.66
N LEU A 255 -4.21 13.95 3.08
CA LEU A 255 -3.82 14.13 4.47
C LEU A 255 -5.04 14.37 5.38
N ALA A 256 -6.01 15.17 4.94
CA ALA A 256 -7.19 15.50 5.72
C ALA A 256 -8.17 14.31 5.89
N ARG A 257 -8.24 13.39 4.92
CA ARG A 257 -9.20 12.27 4.92
C ARG A 257 -8.60 10.93 5.34
N LEU A 258 -7.31 10.74 5.11
CA LEU A 258 -6.60 9.49 5.40
C LEU A 258 -5.64 9.61 6.58
N GLY A 259 -5.17 10.82 6.90
CA GLY A 259 -4.05 11.04 7.80
C GLY A 259 -2.70 10.85 7.10
N TYR A 260 -1.62 10.98 7.87
CA TYR A 260 -0.26 10.86 7.36
C TYR A 260 0.15 9.39 7.17
N THR A 261 0.09 8.91 5.93
CA THR A 261 0.33 7.51 5.52
C THR A 261 1.81 7.15 5.33
N GLY A 262 2.73 7.91 5.92
CA GLY A 262 4.17 7.64 5.90
C GLY A 262 4.76 7.58 4.49
N ASN A 263 5.51 6.51 4.18
CA ASN A 263 6.18 6.28 2.88
C ASN A 263 5.25 6.21 1.67
N ALA A 264 3.93 6.09 1.88
CA ALA A 264 2.96 6.12 0.80
C ALA A 264 2.53 7.54 0.44
N ALA A 265 2.69 8.49 1.34
CA ALA A 265 1.93 9.72 1.32
C ALA A 265 2.29 10.62 0.13
N GLU A 266 3.58 10.71 -0.23
CA GLU A 266 4.05 11.48 -1.38
C GLU A 266 3.60 10.86 -2.72
N PHE A 267 3.43 9.53 -2.80
CA PHE A 267 2.93 8.86 -3.99
C PHE A 267 1.41 8.98 -4.13
N ILE A 268 0.68 9.04 -3.01
CA ILE A 268 -0.75 9.39 -3.02
C ILE A 268 -0.90 10.83 -3.52
N ALA A 269 -0.11 11.76 -3.02
CA ALA A 269 -0.08 13.14 -3.50
C ALA A 269 0.34 13.24 -4.99
N LEU A 270 1.17 12.32 -5.48
CA LEU A 270 1.58 12.28 -6.89
C LEU A 270 0.42 11.95 -7.82
N VAL A 271 -0.50 11.07 -7.42
CA VAL A 271 -1.71 10.79 -8.22
C VAL A 271 -2.51 12.08 -8.43
N ASP A 272 -2.74 12.83 -7.36
CA ASP A 272 -3.44 14.12 -7.38
C ASP A 272 -2.69 15.18 -8.22
N ALA A 273 -1.36 15.23 -8.13
CA ALA A 273 -0.55 16.13 -8.95
C ALA A 273 -0.65 15.77 -10.45
N LEU A 274 -0.52 14.49 -10.82
CA LEU A 274 -0.59 14.06 -12.21
C LEU A 274 -2.01 14.17 -12.78
N SER A 275 -3.05 14.00 -11.95
CA SER A 275 -4.46 14.18 -12.36
C SER A 275 -4.81 15.64 -12.69
N LYS A 276 -3.96 16.61 -12.30
CA LYS A 276 -4.09 18.03 -12.62
C LYS A 276 -3.12 18.50 -13.71
N ALA A 277 -2.02 17.78 -13.91
CA ALA A 277 -1.00 18.12 -14.90
C ALA A 277 -1.46 17.84 -16.34
N ARG A 278 -0.82 18.52 -17.29
CA ARG A 278 -0.93 18.32 -18.75
C ARG A 278 0.37 17.78 -19.32
N ALA A 279 0.29 17.21 -20.51
CA ALA A 279 1.48 16.73 -21.20
C ALA A 279 2.55 17.83 -21.34
N GLY A 280 3.79 17.49 -21.02
CA GLY A 280 4.96 18.37 -21.09
C GLY A 280 5.20 19.25 -19.87
N GLU A 281 4.25 19.36 -18.94
CA GLU A 281 4.38 20.17 -17.71
C GLU A 281 5.34 19.54 -16.69
N TRP A 282 5.96 20.40 -15.88
CA TRP A 282 6.85 19.99 -14.80
C TRP A 282 6.07 19.68 -13.53
N VAL A 283 6.35 18.52 -12.95
CA VAL A 283 5.81 18.08 -11.65
C VAL A 283 6.98 17.76 -10.72
N VAL A 284 6.91 18.21 -9.48
CA VAL A 284 7.88 17.85 -8.44
C VAL A 284 7.27 16.79 -7.54
N LEU A 285 8.01 15.73 -7.24
CA LEU A 285 7.72 14.80 -6.15
C LEU A 285 8.80 14.97 -5.08
N ALA A 286 8.43 15.14 -3.81
CA ALA A 286 9.43 15.19 -2.76
C ALA A 286 8.98 14.50 -1.45
N GLY A 287 9.92 13.78 -0.84
CA GLY A 287 9.75 13.05 0.42
C GLY A 287 10.72 13.54 1.50
N PHE A 288 10.31 13.43 2.76
CA PHE A 288 11.05 13.93 3.93
C PHE A 288 11.28 12.82 4.96
N GLY A 289 12.47 12.81 5.56
CA GLY A 289 12.83 11.92 6.67
C GLY A 289 14.34 11.92 6.90
N SER A 290 14.81 12.53 8.01
CA SER A 290 16.24 12.77 8.29
C SER A 290 17.01 13.29 7.05
N GLY A 291 16.45 14.33 6.46
CA GLY A 291 16.82 14.84 5.14
C GLY A 291 15.61 14.85 4.19
N ALA A 292 15.88 14.93 2.88
CA ALA A 292 14.84 14.95 1.87
C ALA A 292 15.34 14.39 0.52
N ASP A 293 14.42 13.83 -0.26
CA ASP A 293 14.64 13.47 -1.65
C ASP A 293 13.62 14.20 -2.52
N ALA A 294 14.05 14.76 -3.64
CA ALA A 294 13.20 15.46 -4.59
C ALA A 294 13.47 14.97 -6.03
N PHE A 295 12.40 14.80 -6.81
CA PHE A 295 12.42 14.37 -8.19
C PHE A 295 11.70 15.39 -9.07
N LEU A 296 12.32 15.74 -10.19
CA LEU A 296 11.69 16.53 -11.23
C LEU A 296 11.16 15.58 -12.29
N LEU A 297 9.85 15.61 -12.48
CA LEU A 297 9.11 14.79 -13.40
C LEU A 297 8.59 15.64 -14.56
N ARG A 298 8.58 15.07 -15.76
CA ARG A 298 7.90 15.66 -16.92
C ARG A 298 6.70 14.81 -17.29
N ALA A 299 5.50 15.35 -17.12
CA ALA A 299 4.27 14.67 -17.50
C ALA A 299 4.27 14.36 -19.01
N THR A 300 3.79 13.18 -19.40
CA THR A 300 3.72 12.77 -20.81
C THR A 300 2.27 12.79 -21.30
N ASP A 301 2.06 12.53 -22.58
CA ASP A 301 0.72 12.36 -23.17
C ASP A 301 -0.10 11.25 -22.47
N ALA A 302 0.55 10.33 -21.77
CA ALA A 302 -0.12 9.25 -21.05
C ALA A 302 -1.01 9.77 -19.89
N VAL A 303 -0.66 10.88 -19.23
CA VAL A 303 -1.53 11.42 -18.16
C VAL A 303 -2.89 11.89 -18.67
N GLU A 304 -2.96 12.31 -19.93
CA GLU A 304 -4.21 12.71 -20.56
C GLU A 304 -5.02 11.50 -21.00
N ARG A 305 -4.38 10.53 -21.65
CA ARG A 305 -5.04 9.29 -22.11
C ARG A 305 -5.56 8.42 -20.96
N ARG A 306 -4.83 8.40 -19.84
CA ARG A 306 -5.08 7.53 -18.69
C ARG A 306 -5.54 8.30 -17.45
N ARG A 307 -6.10 9.50 -17.64
CA ARG A 307 -6.53 10.38 -16.53
C ARG A 307 -7.52 9.71 -15.58
N ALA A 308 -8.38 8.84 -16.10
CA ALA A 308 -9.34 8.07 -15.28
C ALA A 308 -8.66 7.08 -14.32
N GLU A 309 -7.42 6.65 -14.59
CA GLU A 309 -6.63 5.83 -13.67
C GLU A 309 -6.00 6.65 -12.54
N LEU A 310 -6.00 7.99 -12.65
CA LEU A 310 -5.45 8.94 -11.69
C LEU A 310 -6.54 9.54 -10.79
N ASP A 311 -7.49 8.70 -10.38
CA ASP A 311 -8.59 9.09 -9.50
C ASP A 311 -8.38 8.55 -8.09
N LEU A 312 -8.51 9.42 -7.10
CA LEU A 312 -8.40 9.10 -5.68
C LEU A 312 -9.76 8.95 -5.00
N ALA A 313 -10.88 9.21 -5.68
CA ALA A 313 -12.22 9.18 -5.09
C ALA A 313 -12.49 7.87 -4.34
N ASN A 314 -12.18 6.72 -4.95
CA ASN A 314 -12.37 5.39 -4.34
C ASN A 314 -11.54 5.13 -3.08
N VAL A 315 -10.45 5.87 -2.88
CA VAL A 315 -9.57 5.75 -1.71
C VAL A 315 -9.96 6.77 -0.63
N LEU A 316 -10.34 7.98 -1.05
CA LEU A 316 -10.69 9.09 -0.18
C LEU A 316 -12.12 9.00 0.37
N GLU A 317 -13.04 8.45 -0.43
CA GLU A 317 -14.45 8.25 -0.10
C GLU A 317 -14.71 6.80 0.37
N GLY A 318 -15.86 6.56 1.01
CA GLY A 318 -16.33 5.18 1.26
C GLY A 318 -15.74 4.47 2.48
N GLY A 319 -15.18 5.19 3.46
CA GLY A 319 -14.69 4.58 4.70
C GLY A 319 -15.81 4.23 5.71
N VAL A 320 -15.64 3.14 6.46
CA VAL A 320 -16.54 2.68 7.52
C VAL A 320 -15.95 3.02 8.89
N ALA A 321 -16.73 3.62 9.78
CA ALA A 321 -16.27 3.89 11.14
C ALA A 321 -15.88 2.59 11.86
N VAL A 322 -14.76 2.61 12.59
CA VAL A 322 -14.45 1.51 13.52
C VAL A 322 -15.61 1.40 14.53
N PRO A 323 -16.01 0.19 14.97
CA PRO A 323 -17.13 0.07 15.92
C PRO A 323 -16.92 0.81 17.24
N SER A 324 -15.67 0.87 17.74
CA SER A 324 -15.31 1.62 18.94
C SER A 324 -13.80 1.84 19.03
N TYR A 325 -13.37 2.75 19.90
CA TYR A 325 -11.93 3.00 20.12
C TYR A 325 -11.24 1.77 20.74
N GLU A 326 -11.91 1.06 21.66
CA GLU A 326 -11.43 -0.18 22.25
C GLU A 326 -11.23 -1.27 21.20
N ARG A 327 -12.15 -1.35 20.22
CA ARG A 327 -12.00 -2.26 19.07
C ARG A 327 -10.77 -1.93 18.24
N TYR A 328 -10.52 -0.64 17.99
CA TYR A 328 -9.27 -0.19 17.35
C TYR A 328 -8.03 -0.61 18.17
N LEU A 329 -8.03 -0.42 19.49
CA LEU A 329 -6.91 -0.84 20.35
C LEU A 329 -6.68 -2.36 20.32
N GLN A 330 -7.74 -3.16 20.24
CA GLN A 330 -7.65 -4.61 20.02
C GLN A 330 -6.99 -4.95 18.68
N TRP A 331 -7.40 -4.27 17.59
CA TRP A 331 -6.80 -4.46 16.26
C TRP A 331 -5.31 -4.10 16.21
N ARG A 332 -4.89 -3.16 17.06
CA ARG A 332 -3.47 -2.79 17.23
C ARG A 332 -2.70 -3.66 18.22
N GLY A 333 -3.37 -4.65 18.84
CA GLY A 333 -2.76 -5.52 19.83
C GLY A 333 -2.35 -4.80 21.12
N ILE A 334 -2.92 -3.61 21.37
CA ILE A 334 -2.68 -2.82 22.58
C ILE A 334 -3.55 -3.36 23.71
N LEU A 335 -4.83 -3.60 23.43
CA LEU A 335 -5.69 -4.36 24.33
C LEU A 335 -5.56 -5.86 24.03
N PRO A 336 -5.39 -6.70 25.05
CA PRO A 336 -5.31 -8.14 24.86
C PRO A 336 -6.63 -8.68 24.30
N THR A 337 -6.50 -9.70 23.45
CA THR A 337 -7.61 -10.49 22.91
C THR A 337 -7.27 -11.96 23.08
N GLU A 338 -8.29 -12.81 23.16
CA GLU A 338 -8.08 -14.25 23.13
C GLU A 338 -7.38 -14.63 21.83
N ARG A 339 -6.26 -15.35 21.95
CA ARG A 339 -5.44 -15.73 20.81
C ARG A 339 -5.51 -17.23 20.60
N ILE A 340 -5.84 -17.64 19.38
CA ILE A 340 -5.55 -18.98 18.91
C ILE A 340 -4.11 -18.96 18.40
N ASP A 341 -3.33 -19.97 18.79
CA ASP A 341 -1.99 -20.22 18.27
C ASP A 341 -2.00 -21.54 17.46
N PRO A 342 -2.44 -21.50 16.18
CA PRO A 342 -2.48 -22.69 15.35
C PRO A 342 -1.07 -23.23 15.09
N PHE A 343 -0.96 -24.55 14.98
CA PHE A 343 0.29 -25.18 14.54
C PHE A 343 0.66 -24.70 13.13
N THR A 344 1.90 -24.23 12.98
CA THR A 344 2.45 -23.78 11.69
C THR A 344 3.52 -24.75 11.21
N SER A 345 3.32 -25.35 10.03
CA SER A 345 4.29 -26.24 9.40
C SER A 345 5.06 -25.53 8.28
N LEU A 346 6.29 -25.09 8.56
CA LEU A 346 7.15 -24.44 7.56
C LEU A 346 7.33 -25.27 6.27
N PRO A 347 7.52 -26.60 6.31
CA PRO A 347 7.62 -27.41 5.09
C PRO A 347 6.34 -27.40 4.24
N VAL A 348 5.16 -27.37 4.88
CA VAL A 348 3.87 -27.26 4.16
C VAL A 348 3.76 -25.88 3.52
N LEU A 349 4.07 -24.81 4.26
CA LEU A 349 4.01 -23.45 3.73
C LEU A 349 4.89 -23.26 2.51
N TRP A 350 6.11 -23.81 2.54
CA TRP A 350 7.03 -23.74 1.42
C TRP A 350 6.55 -24.59 0.22
N ARG A 351 6.14 -25.83 0.46
CA ARG A 351 5.69 -26.74 -0.61
C ARG A 351 4.40 -26.27 -1.30
N GLU A 352 3.48 -25.69 -0.53
CA GLU A 352 2.17 -25.24 -1.00
C GLU A 352 2.16 -23.74 -1.36
N GLN A 353 3.29 -23.04 -1.25
CA GLN A 353 3.44 -21.62 -1.58
C GLN A 353 2.92 -21.30 -2.99
N ARG A 354 3.15 -22.22 -3.94
CA ARG A 354 2.67 -22.10 -5.30
C ARG A 354 1.15 -22.12 -5.38
N ASP A 355 0.52 -23.01 -4.64
CA ASP A 355 -0.91 -23.21 -4.72
C ASP A 355 -1.62 -22.10 -3.94
N LEU A 356 -1.13 -21.80 -2.73
CA LEU A 356 -1.79 -20.89 -1.79
C LEU A 356 -1.45 -19.42 -2.06
N LEU A 357 -0.16 -19.03 -2.09
CA LEU A 357 0.21 -17.62 -2.26
C LEU A 357 0.13 -17.17 -3.72
N ARG A 358 0.64 -17.99 -4.66
CA ARG A 358 0.59 -17.67 -6.11
C ARG A 358 -0.75 -18.02 -6.77
N ARG A 359 -1.69 -18.63 -6.03
CA ARG A 359 -3.06 -18.99 -6.44
C ARG A 359 -3.12 -19.93 -7.65
N TYR A 360 -2.29 -20.98 -7.65
CA TYR A 360 -2.40 -22.02 -8.67
C TYR A 360 -3.40 -23.11 -8.28
N ALA A 361 -4.36 -23.31 -9.18
CA ALA A 361 -5.27 -24.45 -9.22
C ALA A 361 -4.81 -25.45 -10.29
N LYS A 362 -5.57 -26.54 -10.43
CA LYS A 362 -5.39 -27.49 -11.53
C LYS A 362 -6.57 -27.46 -12.49
N ARG A 363 -6.29 -27.44 -13.79
CA ARG A 363 -7.27 -27.65 -14.87
C ARG A 363 -7.18 -29.09 -15.37
N CYS A 364 -8.29 -29.78 -15.40
CA CYS A 364 -8.38 -31.13 -15.95
C CYS A 364 -8.22 -31.10 -17.47
N GLY A 365 -7.24 -31.82 -18.02
CA GLY A 365 -7.01 -31.91 -19.46
C GLY A 365 -8.07 -32.70 -20.22
N ALA A 366 -8.92 -33.49 -19.53
CA ALA A 366 -9.99 -34.26 -20.17
C ALA A 366 -11.32 -33.51 -20.28
N CYS A 367 -11.76 -32.84 -19.20
CA CYS A 367 -13.07 -32.18 -19.14
C CYS A 367 -12.99 -30.68 -18.86
N GLY A 368 -11.80 -30.11 -18.75
CA GLY A 368 -11.59 -28.67 -18.52
C GLY A 368 -11.92 -28.16 -17.12
N ALA A 369 -12.41 -29.00 -16.20
CA ALA A 369 -12.79 -28.57 -14.85
C ALA A 369 -11.59 -28.02 -14.08
N ILE A 370 -11.79 -26.88 -13.41
CA ILE A 370 -10.77 -26.23 -12.58
C ILE A 370 -11.05 -26.57 -11.12
N GLN A 371 -10.00 -26.95 -10.38
CA GLN A 371 -10.11 -27.40 -9.01
C GLN A 371 -9.06 -26.78 -8.09
N PHE A 372 -9.58 -26.16 -7.03
CA PHE A 372 -8.82 -25.55 -5.95
C PHE A 372 -9.39 -26.04 -4.60
N PRO A 373 -8.56 -26.46 -3.64
CA PRO A 373 -7.12 -26.67 -3.75
C PRO A 373 -6.75 -27.71 -4.84
N PRO A 374 -5.51 -27.68 -5.38
CA PRO A 374 -5.02 -28.67 -6.35
C PRO A 374 -5.22 -30.12 -5.89
N ARG A 375 -5.74 -30.95 -6.79
CA ARG A 375 -5.86 -32.41 -6.57
C ARG A 375 -5.40 -33.18 -7.80
N ARG A 376 -4.99 -34.44 -7.60
CA ARG A 376 -4.56 -35.35 -8.67
C ARG A 376 -5.73 -35.96 -9.47
N ILE A 377 -6.87 -36.13 -8.82
CA ILE A 377 -8.08 -36.73 -9.40
C ILE A 377 -9.08 -35.63 -9.68
N CYS A 378 -9.70 -35.64 -10.87
CA CYS A 378 -10.71 -34.67 -11.24
C CYS A 378 -12.00 -34.89 -10.44
N TRP A 379 -12.52 -33.84 -9.80
CA TRP A 379 -13.80 -33.94 -9.08
C TRP A 379 -15.01 -34.20 -10.00
N ASN A 380 -14.90 -33.84 -11.29
CA ASN A 380 -16.01 -33.93 -12.25
C ASN A 380 -16.01 -35.24 -13.06
N CYS A 381 -14.88 -35.59 -13.69
CA CYS A 381 -14.79 -36.77 -14.57
C CYS A 381 -13.93 -37.91 -14.01
N SER A 382 -13.41 -37.77 -12.79
CA SER A 382 -12.58 -38.77 -12.08
C SER A 382 -11.30 -39.21 -12.78
N VAL A 383 -10.89 -38.56 -13.89
CA VAL A 383 -9.58 -38.81 -14.50
C VAL A 383 -8.47 -38.44 -13.53
N ALA A 384 -7.46 -39.30 -13.44
CA ALA A 384 -6.29 -39.11 -12.60
C ALA A 384 -5.09 -38.61 -13.43
N ASP A 385 -4.26 -37.76 -12.82
CA ASP A 385 -2.94 -37.35 -13.31
C ASP A 385 -2.93 -36.69 -14.71
N ARG A 386 -4.07 -36.19 -15.17
CA ARG A 386 -4.20 -35.36 -16.38
C ARG A 386 -4.55 -33.92 -16.01
N MET A 387 -3.64 -33.27 -15.30
CA MET A 387 -3.85 -31.96 -14.66
C MET A 387 -2.80 -30.95 -15.12
N GLU A 388 -3.26 -29.82 -15.64
CA GLU A 388 -2.42 -28.68 -16.03
C GLU A 388 -2.52 -27.57 -14.99
N ASP A 389 -1.47 -26.76 -14.87
CA ASP A 389 -1.47 -25.61 -13.98
C ASP A 389 -2.42 -24.51 -14.49
N HIS A 390 -3.20 -23.95 -13.58
CA HIS A 390 -4.13 -22.86 -13.90
C HIS A 390 -4.11 -21.82 -12.79
N ARG A 391 -3.66 -20.61 -13.08
CA ARG A 391 -3.64 -19.49 -12.12
C ARG A 391 -5.07 -18.94 -11.99
N LEU A 392 -5.58 -18.89 -10.76
CA LEU A 392 -6.91 -18.37 -10.47
C LEU A 392 -6.98 -16.85 -10.67
N GLY A 393 -8.12 -16.37 -11.13
CA GLY A 393 -8.48 -14.94 -11.10
C GLY A 393 -8.71 -14.44 -9.67
N ARG A 394 -8.79 -13.12 -9.50
CA ARG A 394 -9.09 -12.50 -8.19
C ARG A 394 -10.57 -12.33 -7.93
N PHE A 395 -11.37 -12.17 -8.97
CA PHE A 395 -12.78 -11.83 -8.85
C PHE A 395 -13.66 -13.07 -8.86
N GLY A 396 -14.82 -12.99 -8.22
CA GLY A 396 -15.78 -14.08 -8.18
C GLY A 396 -17.12 -13.67 -7.60
N THR A 397 -17.95 -14.67 -7.31
CA THR A 397 -19.30 -14.48 -6.79
C THR A 397 -19.58 -15.45 -5.65
N VAL A 398 -20.20 -14.97 -4.57
CA VAL A 398 -20.56 -15.80 -3.42
C VAL A 398 -21.53 -16.91 -3.84
N ARG A 399 -21.13 -18.16 -3.64
CA ARG A 399 -21.98 -19.34 -3.87
C ARG A 399 -22.75 -19.74 -2.62
N THR A 400 -22.08 -19.72 -1.46
CA THR A 400 -22.67 -19.97 -0.15
C THR A 400 -21.76 -19.38 0.93
N PHE A 401 -22.30 -19.15 2.13
CA PHE A 401 -21.55 -18.62 3.24
C PHE A 401 -22.07 -19.14 4.59
N THR A 402 -21.25 -19.05 5.62
CA THR A 402 -21.62 -19.25 7.02
C THR A 402 -21.10 -18.09 7.87
N ARG A 403 -21.73 -17.87 9.03
CA ARG A 403 -21.28 -16.88 10.03
C ARG A 403 -20.91 -17.65 11.28
N ASP A 404 -19.63 -17.66 11.61
CA ASP A 404 -19.10 -18.35 12.77
C ASP A 404 -18.91 -17.38 13.93
N HIS A 405 -19.61 -17.63 15.04
CA HIS A 405 -19.55 -16.85 16.27
C HIS A 405 -18.66 -17.49 17.34
N LEU A 406 -18.07 -18.66 17.07
CA LEU A 406 -17.27 -19.41 18.02
C LEU A 406 -15.78 -19.09 17.90
N VAL A 407 -15.32 -18.60 16.75
CA VAL A 407 -13.92 -18.26 16.56
C VAL A 407 -13.61 -16.95 17.31
N PRO A 408 -12.65 -16.93 18.25
CA PRO A 408 -12.22 -15.72 18.93
C PRO A 408 -11.46 -14.82 17.95
N VAL A 409 -12.19 -13.94 17.29
CA VAL A 409 -11.64 -12.85 16.46
C VAL A 409 -12.02 -11.52 17.08
N PRO A 410 -11.23 -10.44 16.82
CA PRO A 410 -11.60 -9.10 17.23
C PRO A 410 -12.67 -8.52 16.28
N ALA A 411 -13.74 -9.28 16.05
CA ALA A 411 -14.92 -8.96 15.25
C ALA A 411 -16.12 -9.74 15.83
N ASP A 412 -17.34 -9.37 15.47
CA ASP A 412 -18.56 -9.98 16.06
C ASP A 412 -18.85 -11.40 15.52
N ALA A 413 -18.30 -11.73 14.35
CA ALA A 413 -18.35 -13.04 13.72
C ALA A 413 -17.26 -13.14 12.66
N VAL A 414 -16.90 -14.37 12.29
CA VAL A 414 -16.14 -14.65 11.05
C VAL A 414 -17.11 -15.07 9.97
N GLY A 415 -17.19 -14.30 8.88
CA GLY A 415 -17.86 -14.78 7.66
C GLY A 415 -16.97 -15.79 6.95
N MET A 416 -17.46 -16.99 6.66
CA MET A 416 -16.77 -17.95 5.79
C MET A 416 -17.52 -18.03 4.46
N ILE A 417 -16.83 -17.80 3.36
CA ILE A 417 -17.42 -17.74 2.02
C ILE A 417 -16.85 -18.86 1.16
N ALA A 418 -17.73 -19.55 0.43
CA ALA A 418 -17.35 -20.27 -0.77
C ALA A 418 -17.74 -19.42 -1.99
N ALA A 419 -16.76 -19.00 -2.79
CA ALA A 419 -16.96 -18.17 -3.98
C ALA A 419 -16.55 -18.91 -5.24
N ASP A 420 -17.37 -18.82 -6.29
CA ASP A 420 -17.02 -19.29 -7.63
C ASP A 420 -16.26 -18.15 -8.33
N LEU A 421 -15.02 -18.41 -8.74
CA LEU A 421 -14.12 -17.40 -9.32
C LEU A 421 -14.34 -17.22 -10.82
N GLU A 422 -14.13 -16.01 -11.30
CA GLU A 422 -14.03 -15.70 -12.73
C GLU A 422 -12.86 -16.50 -13.34
N GLY A 423 -13.11 -17.12 -14.50
CA GLY A 423 -12.16 -18.07 -15.12
C GLY A 423 -12.25 -19.51 -14.58
N GLY A 424 -12.95 -19.73 -13.46
CA GLY A 424 -13.27 -21.05 -12.92
C GLY A 424 -12.54 -21.39 -11.61
N GLY A 425 -13.02 -22.44 -10.95
CA GLY A 425 -12.57 -22.84 -9.62
C GLY A 425 -13.44 -22.24 -8.50
N ARG A 426 -13.46 -22.92 -7.36
CA ARG A 426 -14.17 -22.50 -6.16
C ARG A 426 -13.17 -22.25 -5.04
N PHE A 427 -13.20 -21.05 -4.48
CA PHE A 427 -12.36 -20.65 -3.36
C PHE A 427 -13.18 -20.66 -2.07
N TYR A 428 -12.59 -21.15 -0.98
CA TYR A 428 -13.18 -21.10 0.36
C TYR A 428 -12.26 -20.32 1.29
N GLY A 429 -12.78 -19.28 1.94
CA GLY A 429 -11.98 -18.42 2.82
C GLY A 429 -12.80 -17.47 3.68
N GLN A 430 -12.12 -16.72 4.54
CA GLN A 430 -12.73 -15.75 5.44
C GLN A 430 -13.16 -14.49 4.67
N TYR A 431 -14.26 -13.88 5.10
CA TYR A 431 -14.70 -12.55 4.70
C TYR A 431 -13.92 -11.49 5.49
N THR A 432 -13.57 -10.38 4.84
CA THR A 432 -12.86 -9.25 5.44
C THR A 432 -13.38 -7.91 4.89
N ASP A 433 -12.87 -6.80 5.42
CA ASP A 433 -13.18 -5.43 4.98
C ASP A 433 -14.68 -5.04 5.02
N GLY A 434 -15.50 -5.70 5.84
CA GLY A 434 -16.94 -5.37 5.99
C GLY A 434 -17.65 -6.17 7.09
N ASP A 435 -18.94 -5.91 7.31
CA ASP A 435 -19.77 -6.65 8.28
C ASP A 435 -20.19 -8.01 7.68
N PRO A 436 -19.89 -9.16 8.33
CA PRO A 436 -20.37 -10.47 7.90
C PRO A 436 -21.91 -10.57 7.71
N LYS A 437 -22.68 -9.65 8.31
CA LYS A 437 -24.14 -9.55 8.13
C LYS A 437 -24.56 -9.15 6.73
N GLU A 438 -23.68 -8.50 5.97
CA GLU A 438 -23.94 -8.02 4.60
C GLU A 438 -23.67 -9.08 3.53
N ILE A 439 -23.11 -10.24 3.91
CA ILE A 439 -22.81 -11.31 2.96
C ILE A 439 -24.12 -11.93 2.46
N GLU A 440 -24.27 -11.97 1.13
CA GLU A 440 -25.40 -12.58 0.43
C GLU A 440 -24.92 -13.50 -0.70
N VAL A 441 -25.73 -14.51 -1.05
CA VAL A 441 -25.47 -15.35 -2.23
C VAL A 441 -25.63 -14.50 -3.48
N GLY A 442 -24.68 -14.58 -4.42
CA GLY A 442 -24.64 -13.73 -5.60
C GLY A 442 -23.85 -12.43 -5.42
N MET A 443 -23.37 -12.12 -4.21
CA MET A 443 -22.54 -10.93 -3.98
C MET A 443 -21.21 -11.02 -4.75
N PRO A 444 -20.84 -9.99 -5.54
CA PRO A 444 -19.52 -9.91 -6.15
C PRO A 444 -18.42 -9.76 -5.10
N VAL A 445 -17.38 -10.56 -5.22
CA VAL A 445 -16.26 -10.60 -4.27
C VAL A 445 -14.92 -10.61 -4.98
N GLU A 446 -13.89 -10.23 -4.26
CA GLU A 446 -12.51 -10.30 -4.72
C GLU A 446 -11.58 -10.91 -3.66
N LEU A 447 -10.56 -11.61 -4.13
CA LEU A 447 -9.50 -12.16 -3.30
C LEU A 447 -8.51 -11.07 -2.91
N VAL A 448 -8.25 -10.94 -1.61
CA VAL A 448 -7.29 -9.99 -1.03
C VAL A 448 -6.37 -10.73 -0.06
N LEU A 449 -5.07 -10.45 -0.10
CA LEU A 449 -4.14 -11.09 0.83
C LEU A 449 -4.26 -10.42 2.20
N ARG A 450 -4.40 -11.23 3.25
CA ARG A 450 -4.52 -10.78 4.63
C ARG A 450 -3.72 -11.68 5.55
N ARG A 451 -3.49 -11.22 6.78
CA ARG A 451 -3.00 -12.05 7.88
C ARG A 451 -4.11 -13.03 8.29
N LEU A 452 -3.77 -14.31 8.31
CA LEU A 452 -4.68 -15.37 8.78
C LEU A 452 -4.49 -15.65 10.27
N HIS A 453 -3.25 -15.91 10.68
CA HIS A 453 -2.84 -16.09 12.08
C HIS A 453 -1.33 -15.83 12.20
N THR A 454 -0.83 -15.73 13.43
CA THR A 454 0.60 -15.55 13.75
C THR A 454 1.18 -16.77 14.47
N GLY A 455 0.60 -17.94 14.22
CA GLY A 455 0.86 -19.14 15.00
C GLY A 455 2.31 -19.62 14.86
N GLY A 456 2.93 -20.04 15.96
CA GLY A 456 4.35 -20.41 15.98
C GLY A 456 5.32 -19.25 15.72
N GLY A 457 4.90 -18.00 15.95
CA GLY A 457 5.74 -16.80 15.77
C GLY A 457 5.93 -16.35 14.31
N LEU A 458 5.20 -16.96 13.37
CA LEU A 458 5.24 -16.62 11.95
C LEU A 458 3.88 -16.04 11.51
N ILE A 459 3.91 -14.91 10.82
CA ILE A 459 2.72 -14.35 10.16
C ILE A 459 2.38 -15.22 8.96
N HIS A 460 1.24 -15.89 9.04
CA HIS A 460 0.68 -16.67 7.95
C HIS A 460 -0.23 -15.78 7.10
N TYR A 461 0.18 -15.50 5.87
CA TYR A 461 -0.63 -14.76 4.91
C TYR A 461 -1.50 -15.73 4.10
N PHE A 462 -2.77 -15.37 3.90
CA PHE A 462 -3.70 -16.14 3.09
C PHE A 462 -4.69 -15.23 2.37
N TRP A 463 -5.23 -15.70 1.26
CA TRP A 463 -6.25 -14.96 0.52
C TRP A 463 -7.59 -15.05 1.25
N LYS A 464 -8.15 -13.88 1.56
CA LYS A 464 -9.51 -13.71 2.07
C LYS A 464 -10.38 -13.10 0.98
N LEU A 465 -11.68 -13.06 1.21
CA LEU A 465 -12.65 -12.49 0.30
C LEU A 465 -13.19 -11.20 0.88
N ARG A 466 -13.29 -10.14 0.08
CA ARG A 466 -14.07 -8.96 0.42
C ARG A 466 -15.09 -8.66 -0.66
N LYS A 467 -16.08 -7.83 -0.36
CA LYS A 467 -16.99 -7.29 -1.37
C LYS A 467 -16.16 -6.55 -2.42
N ARG A 468 -16.40 -6.84 -3.70
CA ARG A 468 -15.69 -6.20 -4.82
C ARG A 468 -15.91 -4.69 -4.76
N ARG A 469 -14.82 -3.92 -4.78
CA ARG A 469 -14.89 -2.45 -4.90
C ARG A 469 -15.23 -2.09 -6.35
N GLU A 470 -16.10 -1.10 -6.54
CA GLU A 470 -16.34 -0.50 -7.85
C GLU A 470 -15.18 0.47 -8.12
N GLY A 471 -14.26 0.12 -9.03
CA GLY A 471 -13.05 0.90 -9.27
C GLY A 471 -11.98 0.10 -9.97
#